data_AF-A0A383UY16-F1
#
_entry.id   AF-A0A383UY16-F1
#
_cell.length_a   1.000
_cell.length_b   1.000
_cell.length_c   1.000
_cell.angle_alpha   90.00
_cell.angle_beta   90.00
_cell.angle_gamma   90.00
#
_symmetry.space_group_name_H-M   'P 1'
#
loop_
_entity.id
_entity.type
_entity.pdbx_description
1 polymer ?
#
loop_
_entity_poly.entity_id
_entity_poly.type
_entity_poly.pdbx_seq_one_letter_code
_entity_poly.pdbx_strand_id
1 'polypeptide(L)'
;MSSFCKERSIEQSVIKPYRPQKNGKVERFNGIIKTIFYAVSAINPSRGIQWILDQSLSMYNRRPNSTGYSPIFLALGVPHEDSLSPYVRELTPAEETAFATDLVKLYSPITAIEPKDSCSLRCLA
;
A
#
# COMPACT_ATOMS: atom_id res chain seq x y z
N MET A 1 -30.37 -3.25 -33.38
CA MET A 1 -29.40 -4.13 -32.69
C MET A 1 -28.40 -4.63 -33.70
N SER A 2 -27.10 -4.48 -33.44
CA SER A 2 -26.09 -5.08 -34.32
C SER A 2 -26.20 -6.61 -34.29
N SER A 3 -25.89 -7.28 -35.40
CA SER A 3 -25.86 -8.76 -35.50
C SER A 3 -24.95 -9.38 -34.43
N PHE A 4 -23.80 -8.74 -34.19
CA PHE A 4 -22.80 -9.15 -33.20
C PHE A 4 -23.36 -9.35 -31.77
N CYS A 5 -24.22 -8.44 -31.29
CA CYS A 5 -24.76 -8.53 -29.93
C CYS A 5 -25.76 -9.69 -29.79
N LYS A 6 -26.55 -9.95 -30.84
CA LYS A 6 -27.52 -11.06 -30.85
C LYS A 6 -26.81 -12.42 -30.83
N GLU A 7 -25.75 -12.57 -31.63
CA GLU A 7 -24.95 -13.80 -31.70
C GLU A 7 -24.28 -14.16 -30.37
N ARG A 8 -23.87 -13.16 -29.58
CA ARG A 8 -23.20 -13.35 -28.28
C ARG A 8 -24.14 -13.25 -27.07
N SER A 9 -25.44 -13.17 -27.29
CA SER A 9 -26.44 -13.00 -26.23
C SER A 9 -26.15 -11.79 -25.32
N ILE A 10 -25.63 -10.70 -25.89
CA ILE A 10 -25.33 -9.45 -25.17
C ILE A 10 -26.53 -8.52 -25.30
N GLU A 11 -27.13 -8.15 -24.17
CA GLU A 11 -28.19 -7.16 -24.13
C GLU A 11 -27.61 -5.74 -24.30
N GLN A 12 -28.11 -5.00 -25.30
CA GLN A 12 -27.68 -3.64 -25.56
C GLN A 12 -28.62 -2.64 -24.89
N SER A 13 -28.19 -2.02 -23.79
CA SER A 13 -28.94 -0.93 -23.15
C SER A 13 -28.58 0.43 -23.78
N VAL A 14 -29.55 1.09 -24.42
CA VAL A 14 -29.36 2.43 -24.99
C VAL A 14 -29.95 3.49 -24.07
N ILE A 15 -29.19 4.56 -23.85
CA ILE A 15 -29.58 5.70 -23.05
C ILE A 15 -30.22 6.77 -23.95
N LYS A 16 -31.20 7.50 -23.45
CA LYS A 16 -31.81 8.64 -24.17
C LYS A 16 -30.71 9.65 -24.54
N PRO A 17 -30.80 10.29 -25.72
CA PRO A 17 -29.82 11.28 -26.15
C PRO A 17 -29.71 12.43 -25.13
N TYR A 18 -28.52 13.02 -25.05
CA TYR A 18 -28.20 14.16 -24.16
C TYR A 18 -28.44 13.88 -22.65
N ARG A 19 -28.30 12.62 -22.21
CA ARG A 19 -28.38 12.23 -20.78
C ARG A 19 -27.10 11.55 -20.28
N PRO A 20 -25.98 12.29 -20.22
CA PRO A 20 -24.69 11.78 -19.74
C PRO A 20 -24.78 11.14 -18.34
N GLN A 21 -25.59 11.73 -17.45
CA GLN A 21 -25.72 11.31 -16.05
C GLN A 21 -26.20 9.86 -15.90
N LYS A 22 -26.93 9.31 -16.89
CA LYS A 22 -27.36 7.91 -16.86
C LYS A 22 -26.20 6.91 -16.97
N ASN A 23 -25.03 7.34 -17.45
CA ASN A 23 -23.80 6.54 -17.51
C ASN A 23 -22.68 7.09 -16.61
N GLY A 24 -23.04 7.68 -15.47
CA GLY A 24 -22.09 8.41 -14.61
C GLY A 24 -20.88 7.59 -14.15
N LYS A 25 -20.98 6.26 -14.04
CA LYS A 25 -19.83 5.39 -13.71
C LYS A 25 -18.75 5.45 -14.79
N VAL A 26 -19.13 5.29 -16.06
CA VAL A 26 -18.21 5.36 -17.20
C VAL A 26 -17.68 6.78 -17.38
N GLU A 27 -18.49 7.80 -17.14
CA GLU A 27 -18.04 9.19 -17.23
C GLU A 27 -16.97 9.53 -16.19
N ARG A 28 -17.18 9.09 -14.94
CA ARG A 28 -16.19 9.23 -13.89
C ARG A 28 -14.89 8.49 -14.24
N PHE A 29 -15.00 7.27 -14.74
CA PHE A 29 -13.85 6.50 -15.23
C PHE A 29 -13.09 7.27 -16.33
N ASN A 30 -13.81 7.75 -17.35
CA ASN A 30 -13.23 8.50 -18.46
C ASN A 30 -12.53 9.78 -18.00
N GLY A 31 -13.11 10.49 -17.02
CA GLY A 31 -12.47 11.66 -16.43
C GLY A 31 -11.14 11.32 -15.77
N ILE A 32 -11.11 10.27 -14.93
CA ILE A 32 -9.90 9.86 -14.20
C ILE A 32 -8.82 9.37 -15.18
N ILE A 33 -9.18 8.51 -16.14
CA ILE A 33 -8.23 7.97 -17.11
C ILE A 33 -7.61 9.08 -17.96
N LYS A 34 -8.39 10.09 -18.38
CA LYS A 34 -7.84 11.24 -19.11
C LYS A 34 -6.80 11.98 -18.27
N THR A 35 -7.08 12.23 -16.99
CA THR A 35 -6.11 12.88 -16.10
C THR A 35 -4.82 12.09 -15.96
N ILE A 36 -4.92 10.77 -15.76
CA ILE A 36 -3.75 9.88 -15.68
C ILE A 36 -2.99 9.89 -17.01
N PHE A 37 -3.69 9.77 -18.13
CA PHE A 37 -3.10 9.76 -19.45
C PHE A 37 -2.30 11.04 -19.74
N TYR A 38 -2.87 12.21 -19.43
CA TYR A 38 -2.14 13.48 -19.57
C TYR A 38 -0.89 13.53 -18.69
N ALA A 39 -0.97 13.06 -17.45
CA ALA A 39 0.19 13.02 -16.55
C ALA A 39 1.29 12.09 -17.07
N VAL A 40 0.95 10.87 -17.50
CA VAL A 40 1.93 9.89 -18.03
C VAL A 40 2.54 10.38 -19.33
N SER A 41 1.73 10.98 -20.21
CA SER A 41 2.18 11.56 -21.48
C SER A 41 3.13 12.73 -21.27
N ALA A 42 2.85 13.61 -20.30
CA ALA A 42 3.72 14.72 -19.97
C ALA A 42 5.09 14.27 -19.43
N ILE A 43 5.13 13.19 -18.65
CA ILE A 43 6.39 12.62 -18.11
C ILE A 43 7.17 11.88 -19.21
N ASN A 44 6.47 11.24 -20.16
CA ASN A 44 7.06 10.37 -21.17
C ASN A 44 6.65 10.75 -22.60
N PRO A 45 7.04 11.93 -23.11
CA PRO A 45 6.55 12.44 -24.40
C PRO A 45 7.04 11.61 -25.60
N SER A 46 8.18 10.91 -25.47
CA SER A 46 8.78 10.12 -26.55
C SER A 46 8.18 8.71 -26.68
N ARG A 47 7.30 8.30 -25.76
CA ARG A 47 6.72 6.94 -25.79
C ARG A 47 5.51 6.88 -26.72
N GLY A 48 5.31 5.69 -27.31
CA GLY A 48 4.15 5.44 -28.15
C GLY A 48 2.84 5.46 -27.35
N ILE A 49 1.75 5.83 -28.03
CA ILE A 49 0.44 6.00 -27.39
C ILE A 49 -0.08 4.72 -26.70
N GLN A 50 0.19 3.55 -27.29
CA GLN A 50 -0.21 2.25 -26.73
C GLN A 50 0.43 2.02 -25.36
N TRP A 51 1.73 2.30 -25.24
CA TRP A 51 2.44 2.18 -23.96
C TRP A 51 1.87 3.13 -22.90
N ILE A 52 1.53 4.36 -23.29
CA ILE A 52 0.93 5.35 -22.38
C ILE A 52 -0.46 4.87 -21.92
N LEU A 53 -1.26 4.29 -22.82
CA LEU A 53 -2.57 3.72 -22.47
C LEU A 53 -2.43 2.54 -21.51
N ASP A 54 -1.52 1.60 -21.77
CA ASP A 54 -1.27 0.46 -20.90
C ASP A 54 -0.83 0.90 -19.50
N GLN A 55 0.08 1.87 -19.43
CA GLN A 55 0.49 2.45 -18.14
C GLN A 55 -0.67 3.15 -17.43
N SER A 56 -1.47 3.92 -18.16
CA SER A 56 -2.62 4.63 -17.58
C SER A 56 -3.65 3.68 -17.00
N LEU A 57 -3.95 2.57 -17.70
CA LEU A 57 -4.85 1.53 -17.23
C LEU A 57 -4.27 0.78 -16.03
N SER A 58 -2.99 0.44 -16.08
CA SER A 58 -2.28 -0.21 -14.95
C SER A 58 -2.36 0.66 -13.69
N MET A 59 -2.06 1.95 -13.81
CA MET A 59 -2.15 2.91 -12.70
C MET A 59 -3.58 3.03 -12.16
N TYR A 60 -4.58 3.12 -13.04
CA TYR A 60 -5.98 3.21 -12.62
C TYR A 60 -6.43 1.96 -11.85
N ASN A 61 -6.09 0.77 -12.35
CA ASN A 61 -6.53 -0.50 -11.77
C ASN A 61 -5.89 -0.80 -10.41
N ARG A 62 -4.71 -0.23 -10.15
CA ARG A 62 -3.98 -0.37 -8.86
C ARG A 62 -4.40 0.66 -7.83
N ARG A 63 -4.82 1.85 -8.27
CA ARG A 63 -5.19 2.95 -7.37
C ARG A 63 -6.44 2.59 -6.55
N PRO A 64 -6.40 2.70 -5.21
CA PRO A 64 -7.59 2.55 -4.38
C PRO A 64 -8.57 3.69 -4.66
N ASN A 65 -9.85 3.36 -4.81
CA ASN A 65 -10.92 4.35 -4.95
C ASN A 65 -11.43 4.80 -3.57
N SER A 66 -12.53 5.57 -3.53
CA SER A 66 -13.12 6.05 -2.27
C SER A 66 -13.56 4.95 -1.29
N THR A 67 -13.70 3.71 -1.76
CA THR A 67 -14.01 2.54 -0.92
C THR A 67 -12.78 1.94 -0.25
N GLY A 68 -11.57 2.46 -0.53
CA GLY A 68 -10.31 1.95 -0.02
C GLY A 68 -9.72 0.79 -0.84
N TYR A 69 -10.49 0.22 -1.76
CA TYR A 69 -10.06 -0.90 -2.59
C TYR A 69 -9.75 -0.48 -4.03
N SER A 70 -8.79 -1.17 -4.64
CA SER A 70 -8.41 -0.99 -6.03
C SER A 70 -9.34 -1.78 -6.97
N PRO A 71 -9.59 -1.31 -8.21
CA PRO A 71 -10.40 -2.06 -9.16
C PRO A 71 -9.90 -3.48 -9.42
N ILE A 72 -8.58 -3.69 -9.44
CA ILE A 72 -8.00 -5.03 -9.65
C ILE A 72 -8.30 -5.98 -8.49
N PHE A 73 -8.26 -5.47 -7.25
CA PHE A 73 -8.63 -6.25 -6.08
C PHE A 73 -10.10 -6.66 -6.12
N LEU A 74 -10.99 -5.75 -6.52
CA LEU A 74 -12.42 -6.07 -6.63
C LEU A 74 -12.73 -7.07 -7.75
N ALA A 75 -11.96 -7.06 -8.84
CA ALA A 75 -12.18 -7.95 -9.98
C ALA A 75 -11.59 -9.35 -9.76
N LEU A 76 -10.40 -9.45 -9.15
CA LEU A 76 -9.63 -10.70 -9.04
C LEU A 76 -9.53 -11.25 -7.62
N GLY A 77 -9.85 -10.45 -6.60
CA GLY A 77 -9.67 -10.81 -5.19
C GLY A 77 -8.22 -10.88 -4.71
N VAL A 78 -7.25 -10.48 -5.56
CA VAL A 78 -5.82 -10.52 -5.23
C VAL A 78 -5.38 -9.14 -4.76
N PRO A 79 -4.79 -9.01 -3.56
CA PRO A 79 -4.21 -7.75 -3.12
C PRO A 79 -3.06 -7.36 -4.04
N HIS A 80 -3.04 -6.10 -4.48
CA HIS A 80 -1.86 -5.57 -5.13
C HIS A 80 -0.86 -5.19 -4.05
N GLU A 81 0.19 -5.98 -3.88
CA GLU A 81 1.39 -5.63 -3.12
C GLU A 81 2.06 -4.48 -3.87
N ASP A 82 1.63 -3.24 -3.62
CA ASP A 82 2.55 -2.13 -3.81
C ASP A 82 3.69 -2.43 -2.84
N SER A 83 4.89 -2.73 -3.35
CA SER A 83 6.10 -2.80 -2.53
C SER A 83 6.47 -1.39 -2.08
N LEU A 84 5.56 -0.73 -1.36
CA LEU A 84 5.91 0.24 -0.34
C LEU A 84 6.61 -0.60 0.71
N SER A 85 7.93 -0.77 0.57
CA SER A 85 8.72 -1.09 1.76
C SER A 85 8.24 -0.09 2.82
N PRO A 86 7.66 -0.54 3.96
CA PRO A 86 7.37 0.39 5.03
C PRO A 86 8.67 1.14 5.25
N TYR A 87 8.63 2.47 5.23
CA TYR A 87 9.82 3.26 5.48
C TYR A 87 10.36 2.84 6.85
N VAL A 88 11.36 1.97 6.84
CA VAL A 88 12.10 1.60 8.03
C VAL A 88 13.07 2.76 8.19
N ARG A 89 12.71 3.69 9.09
CA ARG A 89 13.63 4.74 9.49
C ARG A 89 14.90 4.05 9.97
N GLU A 90 16.01 4.24 9.25
CA GLU A 90 17.32 3.83 9.74
C GLU A 90 17.56 4.57 11.07
N LEU A 91 17.92 3.81 12.11
CA LEU A 91 18.24 4.40 13.40
C LEU A 91 19.46 5.30 13.21
N THR A 92 19.45 6.46 13.86
CA THR A 92 20.67 7.26 13.93
C THR A 92 21.70 6.55 14.81
N PRO A 93 23.02 6.76 14.62
CA PRO A 93 24.05 6.11 15.44
C PRO A 93 23.87 6.35 16.96
N ALA A 94 23.29 7.49 17.32
CA ALA A 94 22.95 7.82 18.71
C ALA A 94 21.80 6.97 19.26
N GLU A 95 20.80 6.65 18.44
CA GLU A 95 19.67 5.79 18.85
C GLU A 95 20.09 4.32 18.91
N GLU A 96 20.96 3.87 18.00
CA GLU A 96 21.52 2.51 18.03
C GLU A 96 22.34 2.25 19.30
N THR A 97 23.18 3.21 19.69
CA THR A 97 23.99 3.12 20.91
C THR A 97 23.11 3.15 22.16
N ALA A 98 22.10 4.01 22.21
CA ALA A 98 21.13 4.03 23.31
C ALA A 98 20.39 2.68 23.44
N PHE A 99 19.91 2.14 22.32
CA PHE A 99 19.23 0.84 22.31
C PHE A 99 20.16 -0.31 22.76
N ALA A 100 21.41 -0.32 22.29
CA ALA A 100 22.40 -1.30 22.74
C ALA A 100 22.67 -1.19 24.25
N THR A 101 22.76 0.03 24.79
CA THR A 101 22.95 0.21 26.24
C THR A 101 21.76 -0.29 27.05
N ASP A 102 20.53 -0.10 26.58
CA ASP A 102 19.34 -0.56 27.28
C ASP A 102 19.20 -2.09 27.22
N LEU A 103 19.56 -2.72 26.10
CA LEU A 103 19.66 -4.17 26.02
C LEU A 103 20.71 -4.71 26.99
N VAL A 104 21.89 -4.09 27.07
CA VAL A 104 22.92 -4.50 28.02
C VAL A 104 22.39 -4.38 29.45
N LYS A 105 21.68 -3.31 29.83
CA LYS A 105 21.08 -3.18 31.17
C LYS A 105 20.05 -4.26 31.47
N LEU A 106 19.23 -4.64 30.47
CA LEU A 106 18.20 -5.68 30.63
C LEU A 106 18.79 -7.08 30.80
N TYR A 107 19.89 -7.37 30.11
CA TYR A 107 20.51 -8.70 30.10
C TYR A 107 21.76 -8.82 30.98
N SER A 108 22.16 -7.75 31.65
CA SER A 108 23.19 -7.82 32.69
C SER A 108 22.63 -8.62 33.87
N PRO A 109 23.21 -9.79 34.20
CA PRO A 109 22.81 -10.48 35.42
C PRO A 109 23.11 -9.57 36.60
N ILE A 110 22.12 -9.38 37.48
CA ILE A 110 22.25 -8.62 38.72
C ILE A 110 23.36 -9.28 39.55
N THR A 111 24.59 -8.77 39.47
CA THR A 111 25.65 -9.08 40.44
C THR A 111 25.44 -8.22 41.67
N ALA A 112 24.31 -8.42 42.35
CA ALA A 112 24.14 -7.97 43.72
C ALA A 112 24.83 -8.99 44.64
N ILE A 113 26.14 -8.84 44.82
CA ILE A 113 26.80 -9.35 46.02
C ILE A 113 26.80 -8.18 47.00
N GLU A 114 25.74 -8.05 47.79
CA GLU A 114 25.83 -7.30 49.05
C GLU A 114 26.49 -8.21 50.10
N PRO A 115 27.57 -7.78 50.79
CA PRO A 115 28.13 -8.53 51.89
C PRO A 115 27.24 -8.32 53.13
N LYS A 116 26.41 -9.31 53.45
CA LYS A 116 25.70 -9.38 54.73
C LYS A 116 26.45 -10.27 55.73
N ASP A 117 26.60 -9.69 56.92
CA ASP A 117 26.65 -10.33 58.24
C ASP A 117 27.99 -10.90 58.73
N SER A 118 28.78 -10.03 59.38
CA SER A 118 29.65 -10.44 60.48
C SER A 118 28.85 -10.48 61.79
N CYS A 119 28.05 -11.53 61.97
CA CYS A 119 27.43 -11.85 63.26
C CYS A 119 28.24 -12.96 63.95
N SER A 120 29.17 -12.54 64.81
CA SER A 120 29.94 -13.42 65.68
C SER A 120 29.09 -13.81 66.90
N LEU A 121 28.67 -15.08 66.96
CA LEU A 121 28.11 -15.69 68.18
C LEU A 121 28.74 -17.08 68.44
N ARG A 122 29.74 -17.05 69.33
CA ARG A 122 30.06 -17.98 70.45
C ARG A 122 29.96 -19.51 70.24
N CYS A 123 31.07 -20.20 70.55
CA CYS A 123 31.16 -21.50 71.25
C CYS A 123 32.40 -21.41 72.16
N LEU A 124 32.31 -21.18 73.49
CA LEU A 124 32.12 -22.14 74.60
C LEU A 124 33.04 -23.38 74.55
N ALA A 125 34.18 -23.29 75.25
CA ALA A 125 34.73 -24.30 76.17
C ALA A 125 35.84 -23.65 77.02
#